data_AF-A0A494X7Q9-F1
#
_entry.id   AF-A0A494X7Q9-F1
#
_cell.length_a   1.000
_cell.length_b   1.000
_cell.length_c   1.000
_cell.angle_alpha   90.00
_cell.angle_beta   90.00
_cell.angle_gamma   90.00
#
_symmetry.space_group_name_H-M   'P 1'
#
loop_
_entity.id
_entity.type
_entity.pdbx_description
1 polymer ?
#
loop_
_entity_poly.entity_id
_entity_poly.type
_entity_poly.pdbx_seq_one_letter_code
_entity_poly.pdbx_strand_id
1 'polypeptide(L)'
;MRTRCPLTPLAVLIAGSAYLAAAALQPAAGEERADAAHKVAGAAVKQSPYSPANLPQRAKGYYELMQGIDQVSVRRTASGNLIRFSYRVTDPVAARPLGEKTATALMFGRTSHALLEIPVMDKIGALRQSGPLEVGQAYWMVFSNKGGLIKAGERVDVFVGSFHVDGLIVE
;
A
#
# COMPACT_ATOMS: atom_id res chain seq x y z
N MET A 1 -40.85 19.00 22.89
CA MET A 1 -42.30 18.75 22.65
C MET A 1 -42.80 19.88 21.75
N ARG A 2 -43.38 19.60 20.56
CA ARG A 2 -44.84 19.62 20.30
C ARG A 2 -45.49 20.91 20.83
N THR A 3 -46.12 21.81 20.07
CA THR A 3 -46.89 21.80 18.79
C THR A 3 -47.10 23.29 18.35
N ARG A 4 -47.69 23.72 17.22
CA ARG A 4 -49.04 23.45 16.67
C ARG A 4 -49.19 23.94 15.21
N CYS A 5 -50.04 23.24 14.45
CA CYS A 5 -50.75 23.71 13.23
C CYS A 5 -52.08 24.39 13.67
N PRO A 6 -52.78 25.24 12.88
CA PRO A 6 -53.68 24.80 11.77
C PRO A 6 -53.77 25.82 10.59
N LEU A 7 -54.73 25.81 9.63
CA LEU A 7 -55.25 24.76 8.71
C LEU A 7 -56.39 25.36 7.81
N THR A 8 -56.11 25.75 6.54
CA THR A 8 -57.07 25.87 5.38
C THR A 8 -58.30 26.83 5.53
N PRO A 9 -59.20 27.06 4.51
CA PRO A 9 -59.29 26.61 3.10
C PRO A 9 -59.17 27.80 2.09
N LEU A 10 -59.67 27.88 0.83
CA LEU A 10 -60.62 27.10 -0.01
C LEU A 10 -60.22 27.17 -1.54
N ALA A 11 -61.19 27.29 -2.47
CA ALA A 11 -61.03 27.25 -3.95
C ALA A 11 -61.83 28.38 -4.66
N VAL A 12 -61.85 28.54 -6.00
CA VAL A 12 -62.82 27.87 -6.92
C VAL A 12 -62.65 28.31 -8.42
N LEU A 13 -62.71 27.33 -9.38
CA LEU A 13 -63.04 27.42 -10.85
C LEU A 13 -62.12 28.25 -11.82
N ILE A 14 -62.06 28.11 -13.17
CA ILE A 14 -62.87 27.48 -14.28
C ILE A 14 -61.93 26.86 -15.38
N ALA A 15 -62.41 25.81 -16.12
CA ALA A 15 -62.10 25.24 -17.48
C ALA A 15 -60.77 25.51 -18.26
N GLY A 16 -60.34 24.72 -19.27
CA GLY A 16 -60.85 23.50 -19.90
C GLY A 16 -60.93 23.57 -21.45
N SER A 17 -60.26 22.62 -22.15
CA SER A 17 -60.29 22.38 -23.63
C SER A 17 -59.64 23.45 -24.55
N ALA A 18 -59.15 23.20 -25.78
CA ALA A 18 -58.89 21.95 -26.53
C ALA A 18 -57.91 22.16 -27.73
N TYR A 19 -57.11 21.12 -28.02
CA TYR A 19 -56.60 20.61 -29.33
C TYR A 19 -55.90 21.46 -30.44
N LEU A 20 -54.81 20.83 -30.94
CA LEU A 20 -54.35 20.70 -32.34
C LEU A 20 -53.77 21.90 -33.14
N ALA A 21 -52.46 21.84 -33.36
CA ALA A 21 -51.88 21.82 -34.71
C ALA A 21 -50.53 21.08 -34.70
N ALA A 22 -50.30 20.19 -35.66
CA ALA A 22 -49.02 19.50 -35.86
C ALA A 22 -48.45 19.85 -37.23
N ALA A 23 -47.17 20.19 -37.29
CA ALA A 23 -46.39 20.24 -38.52
C ALA A 23 -44.94 19.85 -38.20
N ALA A 24 -44.42 18.85 -38.89
CA ALA A 24 -43.02 18.47 -38.83
C ALA A 24 -42.24 19.22 -39.92
N LEU A 25 -40.95 19.53 -39.69
CA LEU A 25 -39.86 19.08 -40.58
C LEU A 25 -38.46 19.29 -39.96
N GLN A 26 -37.56 18.43 -40.40
CA GLN A 26 -36.23 18.01 -39.90
C GLN A 26 -35.05 19.03 -39.99
N PRO A 27 -33.83 18.66 -39.51
CA PRO A 27 -32.74 19.60 -39.17
C PRO A 27 -31.55 19.61 -40.16
N ALA A 28 -30.62 20.56 -40.00
CA ALA A 28 -29.24 20.47 -40.51
C ALA A 28 -28.26 21.39 -39.73
N ALA A 29 -26.97 21.03 -39.76
CA ALA A 29 -25.85 21.43 -38.89
C ALA A 29 -25.21 22.83 -39.09
N GLY A 30 -24.27 23.17 -38.18
CA GLY A 30 -23.32 24.32 -38.22
C GLY A 30 -23.40 25.18 -36.94
N GLU A 31 -22.57 24.97 -35.91
CA GLU A 31 -21.22 25.58 -35.69
C GLU A 31 -21.25 27.12 -35.52
N GLU A 32 -20.53 27.78 -34.60
CA GLU A 32 -19.71 27.38 -33.43
C GLU A 32 -19.46 28.66 -32.59
N ARG A 33 -19.46 28.57 -31.25
CA ARG A 33 -18.72 29.46 -30.29
C ARG A 33 -19.11 29.14 -28.84
N ALA A 34 -18.26 29.21 -27.84
CA ALA A 34 -16.79 29.08 -27.77
C ALA A 34 -16.44 28.98 -26.27
N ASP A 35 -16.40 27.77 -25.70
CA ASP A 35 -16.07 27.59 -24.28
C ASP A 35 -14.55 27.44 -24.12
N ALA A 36 -13.91 28.47 -23.56
CA ALA A 36 -12.46 28.56 -23.42
C ALA A 36 -11.95 27.70 -22.25
N ALA A 37 -11.98 26.38 -22.42
CA ALA A 37 -11.42 25.43 -21.47
C ALA A 37 -9.90 25.66 -21.29
N HIS A 38 -9.52 26.17 -20.11
CA HIS A 38 -8.13 26.44 -19.75
C HIS A 38 -7.37 25.12 -19.58
N LYS A 39 -6.81 24.59 -20.68
CA LYS A 39 -6.10 23.32 -20.72
C LYS A 39 -4.73 23.48 -20.05
N VAL A 40 -4.68 23.34 -18.72
CA VAL A 40 -3.44 23.25 -17.96
C VAL A 40 -2.67 22.02 -18.44
N ALA A 41 -1.67 22.25 -19.30
CA ALA A 41 -0.78 21.21 -19.78
C ALA A 41 0.04 20.70 -18.59
N GLY A 42 -0.35 19.54 -18.05
CA GLY A 42 0.40 18.86 -17.00
C GLY A 42 1.82 18.61 -17.50
N ALA A 43 2.79 19.32 -16.92
CA ALA A 43 4.20 19.11 -17.21
C ALA A 43 4.53 17.64 -16.93
N ALA A 44 4.92 16.90 -17.96
CA ALA A 44 5.29 15.50 -17.83
C ALA A 44 6.50 15.40 -16.89
N VAL A 45 6.25 15.01 -15.64
CA VAL A 45 7.29 14.76 -14.65
C VAL A 45 8.20 13.69 -15.24
N LYS A 46 9.44 14.06 -15.53
CA LYS A 46 10.48 13.13 -15.99
C LYS A 46 10.79 12.18 -14.83
N GLN A 47 10.04 11.09 -14.74
CA GLN A 47 10.31 10.02 -13.79
C GLN A 47 11.74 9.52 -14.05
N SER A 48 12.58 9.56 -13.02
CA SER A 48 13.96 9.10 -13.14
C SER A 48 13.98 7.63 -13.54
N PRO A 49 14.87 7.20 -14.47
CA PRO A 49 14.97 5.80 -14.87
C PRO A 49 15.39 4.88 -13.71
N TYR A 50 15.89 5.45 -12.61
CA TYR A 50 16.01 4.77 -11.33
C TYR A 50 14.63 4.53 -10.71
N SER A 51 14.00 3.43 -11.12
CA SER A 51 12.95 2.82 -10.32
C SER A 51 13.62 2.15 -9.10
N PRO A 52 13.18 2.41 -7.85
CA PRO A 52 13.65 1.67 -6.69
C PRO A 52 13.18 0.19 -6.69
N ALA A 53 12.45 -0.22 -7.72
CA ALA A 53 11.74 -1.48 -7.77
C ALA A 53 12.67 -2.69 -7.91
N ASN A 54 12.52 -3.59 -6.94
CA ASN A 54 12.91 -4.99 -6.94
C ASN A 54 14.38 -5.35 -6.73
N LEU A 55 14.54 -6.33 -5.84
CA LEU A 55 15.71 -7.20 -5.75
C LEU A 55 16.04 -7.83 -7.13
N PRO A 56 17.31 -7.87 -7.56
CA PRO A 56 17.70 -8.46 -8.85
C PRO A 56 17.30 -9.93 -8.98
N GLN A 57 16.94 -10.38 -10.19
CA GLN A 57 16.43 -11.73 -10.44
C GLN A 57 17.38 -12.85 -9.95
N ARG A 58 18.71 -12.64 -10.05
CA ARG A 58 19.70 -13.59 -9.51
C ARG A 58 19.65 -13.70 -7.98
N ALA A 59 19.43 -12.59 -7.29
CA ALA A 59 19.31 -12.59 -5.83
C ALA A 59 17.95 -13.17 -5.37
N LYS A 60 16.87 -12.96 -6.13
CA LYS A 60 15.59 -13.67 -5.92
C LYS A 60 15.79 -15.19 -5.97
N GLY A 61 16.38 -15.71 -7.04
CA GLY A 61 16.67 -17.13 -7.17
C GLY A 61 17.66 -17.66 -6.11
N TYR A 62 18.63 -16.85 -5.67
CA TYR A 62 19.51 -17.21 -4.56
C TYR A 62 18.74 -17.42 -3.25
N TYR A 63 17.87 -16.49 -2.84
CA TYR A 63 17.11 -16.64 -1.60
C TYR A 63 16.06 -17.77 -1.68
N GLU A 64 15.46 -17.97 -2.86
CA GLU A 64 14.51 -19.06 -3.10
C GLU A 64 15.16 -20.45 -2.96
N LEU A 65 16.36 -20.62 -3.52
CA LEU A 65 17.07 -21.91 -3.55
C LEU A 65 17.96 -22.17 -2.32
N MET A 66 18.57 -21.13 -1.74
CA MET A 66 19.59 -21.27 -0.67
C MET A 66 19.09 -20.84 0.71
N GLN A 67 18.01 -20.06 0.79
CA GLN A 67 17.45 -19.56 2.06
C GLN A 67 15.96 -19.94 2.24
N GLY A 68 15.38 -20.66 1.29
CA GLY A 68 14.01 -21.20 1.39
C GLY A 68 12.91 -20.15 1.43
N ILE A 69 13.14 -18.95 0.88
CA ILE A 69 12.11 -17.89 0.82
C ILE A 69 12.06 -17.14 -0.52
N ASP A 70 10.88 -16.64 -0.85
CA ASP A 70 10.67 -15.71 -1.95
C ASP A 70 9.74 -14.53 -1.57
N GLN A 71 9.30 -13.75 -2.56
CA GLN A 71 8.42 -12.57 -2.40
C GLN A 71 8.89 -11.57 -1.31
N VAL A 72 10.20 -11.47 -1.15
CA VAL A 72 10.85 -10.66 -0.11
C VAL A 72 10.61 -9.17 -0.32
N SER A 73 10.15 -8.47 0.72
CA SER A 73 9.87 -7.03 0.69
C SER A 73 10.08 -6.34 2.05
N VAL A 74 10.39 -5.04 2.02
CA VAL A 74 10.64 -4.21 3.21
C VAL A 74 9.73 -2.98 3.21
N ARG A 75 8.59 -3.12 3.90
CA ARG A 75 7.53 -2.14 4.19
C ARG A 75 7.83 -1.09 5.25
N ARG A 76 8.13 0.18 4.97
CA ARG A 76 7.99 1.21 6.01
C ARG A 76 6.50 1.52 6.26
N THR A 77 6.11 1.70 7.52
CA THR A 77 4.74 2.14 7.85
C THR A 77 4.54 3.62 7.53
N ALA A 78 3.28 4.05 7.38
CA ALA A 78 2.94 5.45 7.12
C ALA A 78 3.48 6.45 8.19
N SER A 79 3.62 6.00 9.44
CA SER A 79 4.21 6.80 10.52
C SER A 79 5.75 6.84 10.52
N GLY A 80 6.41 6.08 9.64
CA GLY A 80 7.87 5.94 9.58
C GLY A 80 8.50 5.12 10.71
N ASN A 81 7.82 4.99 11.86
CA ASN A 81 8.34 4.42 13.10
C ASN A 81 8.48 2.89 13.12
N LEU A 82 7.96 2.18 12.13
CA LEU A 82 8.06 0.73 12.03
C LEU A 82 8.42 0.33 10.60
N ILE A 83 9.20 -0.74 10.46
CA ILE A 83 9.52 -1.36 9.17
C ILE A 83 9.14 -2.85 9.22
N ARG A 84 8.26 -3.28 8.34
CA ARG A 84 7.86 -4.67 8.16
C ARG A 84 8.76 -5.35 7.13
N PHE A 85 9.41 -6.43 7.53
CA PHE A 85 9.96 -7.42 6.61
C PHE A 85 8.89 -8.48 6.33
N SER A 86 8.64 -8.76 5.05
CA SER A 86 7.68 -9.78 4.60
C SER A 86 8.33 -10.70 3.58
N TYR A 87 7.99 -11.99 3.67
CA TYR A 87 8.52 -13.06 2.84
C TYR A 87 7.48 -14.18 2.71
N ARG A 88 7.60 -15.03 1.70
CA ARG A 88 6.87 -16.30 1.59
C ARG A 88 7.86 -17.46 1.66
N VAL A 89 7.50 -18.53 2.36
CA VAL A 89 8.35 -19.70 2.53
C VAL A 89 8.24 -20.63 1.33
N THR A 90 9.37 -21.09 0.81
CA THR A 90 9.49 -22.10 -0.24
C THR A 90 10.09 -23.41 0.30
N ASP A 91 11.04 -23.32 1.24
CA ASP A 91 11.57 -24.46 2.00
C ASP A 91 11.63 -24.14 3.51
N PRO A 92 10.76 -24.76 4.35
CA PRO A 92 10.78 -24.61 5.81
C PRO A 92 12.08 -25.06 6.49
N VAL A 93 12.87 -25.95 5.87
CA VAL A 93 14.12 -26.44 6.45
C VAL A 93 15.22 -25.38 6.32
N ALA A 94 15.41 -24.82 5.13
CA ALA A 94 16.31 -23.69 4.91
C ALA A 94 15.84 -22.41 5.64
N ALA A 95 14.53 -22.12 5.62
CA ALA A 95 13.95 -20.95 6.26
C ALA A 95 13.83 -21.05 7.80
N ARG A 96 14.17 -22.19 8.41
CA ARG A 96 13.94 -22.49 9.84
C ARG A 96 14.30 -21.36 10.82
N PRO A 97 15.42 -20.63 10.69
CA PRO A 97 15.77 -19.55 11.63
C PRO A 97 14.70 -18.43 11.71
N LEU A 98 13.94 -18.19 10.63
CA LEU A 98 12.89 -17.18 10.59
C LEU A 98 11.70 -17.50 11.50
N GLY A 99 11.39 -18.79 11.67
CA GLY A 99 10.33 -19.26 12.56
C GLY A 99 10.76 -19.38 14.03
N GLU A 100 12.05 -19.28 14.32
CA GLU A 100 12.60 -19.55 15.65
C GLU A 100 12.40 -18.36 16.61
N LYS A 101 11.59 -18.57 17.65
CA LYS A 101 11.28 -17.52 18.66
C LYS A 101 12.52 -17.08 19.47
N THR A 102 13.55 -17.90 19.56
CA THR A 102 14.83 -17.62 20.23
C THR A 102 15.88 -16.97 19.33
N ALA A 103 15.71 -16.99 18.00
CA ALA A 103 16.68 -16.38 17.09
C ALA A 103 16.62 -14.85 17.18
N THR A 104 17.77 -14.22 17.44
CA THR A 104 17.97 -12.77 17.40
C THR A 104 17.70 -12.25 15.99
N ALA A 105 16.84 -11.23 15.86
CA ALA A 105 16.46 -10.65 14.58
C ALA A 105 16.80 -9.15 14.56
N LEU A 106 17.59 -8.74 13.56
CA LEU A 106 18.13 -7.39 13.39
C LEU A 106 17.95 -6.92 11.95
N MET A 107 17.76 -5.61 11.77
CA MET A 107 17.81 -4.95 10.47
C MET A 107 18.85 -3.83 10.51
N PHE A 108 19.80 -3.85 9.57
CA PHE A 108 20.86 -2.86 9.45
C PHE A 108 20.60 -1.91 8.27
N GLY A 109 20.52 -0.62 8.53
CA GLY A 109 20.47 0.42 7.50
C GLY A 109 21.86 0.76 6.98
N ARG A 110 22.13 0.50 5.71
CA ARG A 110 23.48 0.66 5.14
C ARG A 110 23.93 2.11 4.98
N THR A 111 22.98 3.05 4.91
CA THR A 111 23.28 4.49 4.76
C THR A 111 23.19 5.21 6.10
N SER A 112 22.20 4.85 6.92
CA SER A 112 21.99 5.42 8.26
C SER A 112 22.90 4.82 9.33
N HIS A 113 23.51 3.66 9.06
CA HIS A 113 24.17 2.79 10.04
C HIS A 113 23.30 2.42 11.25
N ALA A 114 21.97 2.56 11.10
CA ALA A 114 21.02 2.24 12.15
C ALA A 114 20.85 0.73 12.28
N LEU A 115 20.92 0.22 13.50
CA LEU A 115 20.55 -1.15 13.83
C LEU A 115 19.16 -1.14 14.48
N LEU A 116 18.19 -1.79 13.85
CA LEU A 116 16.81 -1.88 14.32
C LEU A 116 16.53 -3.29 14.84
N GLU A 117 15.81 -3.35 15.97
CA GLU A 117 15.40 -4.59 16.62
C GLU A 117 13.89 -4.80 16.50
N ILE A 118 13.42 -6.03 16.70
CA ILE A 118 11.99 -6.32 16.82
C ILE A 118 11.49 -5.85 18.20
N PRO A 119 10.51 -4.92 18.28
CA PRO A 119 10.00 -4.47 19.55
C PRO A 119 9.18 -5.58 20.22
N VAL A 120 9.34 -5.69 21.54
CA VAL A 120 8.59 -6.61 22.41
C VAL A 120 7.54 -5.80 23.18
N MET A 121 6.28 -6.23 23.13
CA MET A 121 5.14 -5.59 23.79
C MET A 121 4.61 -6.49 24.90
N ASP A 122 4.33 -5.96 26.10
CA ASP A 122 3.99 -6.73 27.31
C ASP A 122 2.93 -7.83 27.12
N LYS A 123 1.89 -7.55 26.31
CA LYS A 123 0.74 -8.46 26.08
C LYS A 123 0.77 -9.22 24.76
N ILE A 124 1.70 -8.91 23.86
CA ILE A 124 1.75 -9.47 22.48
C ILE A 124 3.07 -10.24 22.25
N GLY A 125 4.13 -9.92 22.99
CA GLY A 125 5.48 -10.39 22.75
C GLY A 125 6.17 -9.62 21.63
N ALA A 126 7.18 -10.25 21.02
CA ALA A 126 7.90 -9.70 19.87
C ALA A 126 6.96 -9.59 18.65
N LEU A 127 7.01 -8.48 17.92
CA LEU A 127 6.19 -8.28 16.71
C LEU A 127 6.72 -9.08 15.49
N ARG A 128 6.66 -10.41 15.60
CA ARG A 128 6.91 -11.37 14.51
C ARG A 128 5.98 -12.57 14.58
N GLN A 129 5.78 -13.22 13.45
CA GLN A 129 5.29 -14.59 13.42
C GLN A 129 6.44 -15.56 13.72
N SER A 130 6.15 -16.63 14.45
CA SER A 130 7.12 -17.65 14.88
C SER A 130 6.39 -18.97 15.11
N GLY A 131 7.11 -20.09 15.03
CA GLY A 131 6.57 -21.44 15.06
C GLY A 131 6.95 -22.22 13.79
N PRO A 132 6.29 -23.38 13.55
CA PRO A 132 6.46 -24.13 12.30
C PRO A 132 6.17 -23.27 11.07
N LEU A 133 7.04 -23.36 10.06
CA LEU A 133 6.87 -22.68 8.79
C LEU A 133 6.24 -23.64 7.77
N GLU A 134 5.30 -23.14 6.99
CA GLU A 134 4.57 -23.89 5.97
C GLU A 134 4.95 -23.43 4.55
N VAL A 135 5.15 -24.38 3.64
CA VAL A 135 5.43 -24.09 2.22
C VAL A 135 4.29 -23.27 1.62
N GLY A 136 4.63 -22.21 0.92
CA GLY A 136 3.68 -21.34 0.23
C GLY A 136 3.03 -20.27 1.11
N GLN A 137 3.17 -20.33 2.44
CA GLN A 137 2.60 -19.33 3.34
C GLN A 137 3.46 -18.06 3.42
N ALA A 138 2.78 -16.92 3.56
CA ALA A 138 3.39 -15.62 3.72
C ALA A 138 3.51 -15.25 5.20
N TYR A 139 4.72 -14.82 5.60
CA TYR A 139 5.06 -14.48 6.97
C TYR A 139 5.65 -13.06 7.06
N TRP A 140 5.69 -12.52 8.28
CA TRP A 140 6.25 -11.19 8.53
C TRP A 140 6.88 -11.04 9.92
N MET A 141 7.77 -10.05 10.01
CA MET A 141 8.28 -9.49 11.26
C MET A 141 8.40 -7.97 11.13
N VAL A 142 8.34 -7.25 12.25
CA VAL A 142 8.37 -5.79 12.30
C VAL A 142 9.53 -5.33 13.16
N PHE A 143 10.33 -4.41 12.62
CA PHE A 143 11.44 -3.74 13.28
C PHE A 143 11.03 -2.34 13.74
N SER A 144 11.55 -1.92 14.89
CA SER A 144 11.31 -0.61 15.48
C SER A 144 12.23 0.43 14.85
N ASN A 145 11.69 1.30 13.99
CA ASN A 145 12.40 2.42 13.37
C ASN A 145 12.11 3.73 14.12
N LYS A 146 12.23 3.73 15.45
CA LYS A 146 11.90 4.89 16.31
C LYS A 146 12.72 6.12 15.89
N GLY A 147 12.04 7.24 15.66
CA GLY A 147 12.67 8.46 15.11
C GLY A 147 12.87 8.43 13.59
N GLY A 148 12.44 7.35 12.92
CA GLY A 148 12.48 7.19 11.48
C GLY A 148 13.89 7.19 10.91
N LEU A 149 14.86 6.54 11.58
CA LEU A 149 16.28 6.54 11.21
C LEU A 149 16.47 6.05 9.77
N ILE A 150 15.94 4.87 9.46
CA ILE A 150 15.94 4.29 8.12
C ILE A 150 14.86 4.95 7.25
N LYS A 151 15.22 5.35 6.03
CA LYS A 151 14.32 6.05 5.08
C LYS A 151 13.86 5.13 3.93
N ALA A 152 12.74 5.50 3.29
CA ALA A 152 12.34 4.87 2.04
C ALA A 152 13.39 5.13 0.95
N GLY A 153 13.65 4.14 0.11
CA GLY A 153 14.76 4.12 -0.85
C GLY A 153 16.12 3.72 -0.27
N GLU A 154 16.26 3.62 1.06
CA GLU A 154 17.48 3.13 1.70
C GLU A 154 17.65 1.62 1.48
N ARG A 155 18.91 1.15 1.45
CA ARG A 155 19.22 -0.28 1.43
C ARG A 155 19.42 -0.81 2.85
N VAL A 156 18.77 -1.92 3.14
CA VAL A 156 18.87 -2.62 4.42
C VAL A 156 19.30 -4.07 4.23
N ASP A 157 19.99 -4.58 5.23
CA ASP A 157 20.36 -5.98 5.37
C ASP A 157 19.58 -6.54 6.59
N VAL A 158 19.06 -7.76 6.49
CA VAL A 158 18.21 -8.39 7.53
C VAL A 158 18.87 -9.67 8.01
N PHE A 159 19.07 -9.79 9.31
CA PHE A 159 19.74 -10.92 9.98
C PHE A 159 18.78 -11.59 10.95
N VAL A 160 18.65 -12.91 10.91
CA VAL A 160 17.82 -13.69 11.85
C VAL A 160 18.57 -14.97 12.24
N GLY A 161 19.29 -14.93 13.36
CA GLY A 161 20.22 -16.01 13.73
C GLY A 161 21.29 -16.22 12.65
N SER A 162 21.29 -17.40 12.01
CA SER A 162 22.18 -17.73 10.89
C SER A 162 21.65 -17.34 9.51
N PHE A 163 20.39 -16.89 9.41
CA PHE A 163 19.77 -16.46 8.16
C PHE A 163 20.15 -14.99 7.87
N HIS A 164 20.48 -14.67 6.62
CA HIS A 164 20.76 -13.29 6.20
C HIS A 164 20.22 -12.98 4.79
N VAL A 165 19.74 -11.75 4.60
CA VAL A 165 19.26 -11.22 3.32
C VAL A 165 19.76 -9.78 3.16
N ASP A 166 20.55 -9.56 2.12
CA ASP A 166 21.29 -8.32 1.91
C ASP A 166 20.69 -7.44 0.80
N GLY A 167 20.84 -6.12 0.96
CA GLY A 167 20.63 -5.11 -0.09
C GLY A 167 19.17 -4.81 -0.45
N LEU A 168 18.21 -5.22 0.38
CA LEU A 168 16.78 -4.94 0.20
C LEU A 168 16.53 -3.43 0.20
N ILE A 169 15.64 -2.96 -0.66
CA ILE A 169 15.23 -1.54 -0.69
C ILE A 169 13.99 -1.38 0.18
N VAL A 170 13.97 -0.36 1.02
CA VAL A 170 12.81 0.03 1.83
C VAL A 170 11.80 0.77 0.96
N GLU A 171 10.57 0.27 0.91
CA GLU A 171 9.41 0.90 0.26
C GLU A 171 8.67 1.84 1.25
#